data_AF-A0A3S2VVF8-F1
#
_entry.id   AF-A0A3S2VVF8-F1
#
_cell.length_a   1.000
_cell.length_b   1.000
_cell.length_c   1.000
_cell.angle_alpha   90.00
_cell.angle_beta   90.00
_cell.angle_gamma   90.00
#
_symmetry.space_group_name_H-M   'P 1'
#
loop_
_entity.id
_entity.type
_entity.pdbx_description
1 polymer ?
#
loop_
_entity_poly.entity_id
_entity_poly.type
_entity_poly.pdbx_seq_one_letter_code
_entity_poly.pdbx_strand_id
1 'polypeptide(L)' 'MTKGQAAAGMALPPLPDDLRRQEAHAPVVEGESVIAVLARERQALDRANARQGRTIRFYDDLITRYGARR' A
#
# COMPACT_ATOMS: atom_id res chain seq x y z
N MET A 1 12.31 32.42 -29.92
CA MET A 1 12.61 30.98 -29.77
C MET A 1 13.02 30.71 -28.33
N THR A 2 12.08 30.61 -27.40
CA THR A 2 12.37 30.24 -26.01
C THR A 2 12.44 28.72 -25.89
N LYS A 3 13.67 28.19 -25.98
CA LYS A 3 14.00 26.82 -25.57
C LYS A 3 13.81 26.72 -24.05
N GLY A 4 13.13 25.67 -23.58
CA GLY A 4 13.25 25.25 -22.18
C GLY A 4 11.95 24.91 -21.43
N GLN A 5 11.04 24.13 -22.02
CA GLN A 5 10.15 23.29 -21.20
C GLN A 5 10.29 21.86 -21.71
N ALA A 6 11.23 21.12 -21.11
CA ALA A 6 11.26 19.68 -21.27
C ALA A 6 10.03 19.11 -20.55
N ALA A 7 9.04 18.66 -21.32
CA ALA A 7 7.91 17.90 -20.79
C ALA A 7 8.41 16.49 -20.42
N ALA A 8 9.08 16.38 -19.27
CA ALA A 8 9.43 15.09 -18.67
C ALA A 8 8.17 14.48 -18.05
N GLY A 9 7.26 13.99 -18.89
CA GLY A 9 6.15 13.15 -18.44
C GLY A 9 6.69 11.80 -18.01
N MET A 10 6.68 11.50 -16.71
CA MET A 10 7.10 10.20 -16.19
C MET A 10 5.93 9.23 -16.35
N ALA A 11 6.05 8.25 -17.25
CA ALA A 11 5.10 7.16 -17.36
C ALA A 11 5.30 6.20 -16.17
N LEU A 12 4.42 6.31 -15.17
CA LEU A 12 4.45 5.40 -14.02
C LEU A 12 3.89 4.03 -14.44
N PRO A 13 4.56 2.91 -14.10
CA PRO A 13 4.03 1.57 -14.37
C PRO A 13 2.70 1.33 -13.62
N PRO A 14 1.91 0.30 -13.94
CA PRO A 14 0.78 -0.05 -13.09
C PRO A 14 1.27 -0.56 -11.73
N LEU A 15 0.56 -0.23 -10.64
CA LEU A 15 0.78 -0.86 -9.35
C LEU A 15 0.33 -2.33 -9.44
N PRO A 16 1.17 -3.30 -9.04
CA PRO A 16 0.76 -4.70 -8.95
C PRO A 16 -0.50 -4.88 -8.09
N ASP A 17 -1.43 -5.72 -8.56
CA ASP A 17 -2.73 -5.90 -7.91
C ASP A 17 -2.65 -6.61 -6.55
N ASP A 18 -1.63 -7.44 -6.34
CA ASP A 18 -1.33 -8.06 -5.06
C ASP A 18 -1.03 -7.03 -3.97
N LEU A 19 -0.36 -5.92 -4.32
CA LEU A 19 -0.10 -4.84 -3.40
C LEU A 19 -1.37 -4.10 -2.97
N ARG A 20 -2.52 -4.31 -3.61
CA ARG A 20 -3.81 -3.76 -3.15
C ARG A 20 -4.54 -4.65 -2.15
N ARG A 21 -4.14 -5.92 -2.01
CA ARG A 21 -4.83 -6.90 -1.14
C ARG A 21 -4.25 -6.86 0.27
N GLN A 22 -5.12 -6.68 1.28
CA GLN A 22 -4.73 -6.83 2.68
C GLN A 22 -4.81 -8.29 3.11
N GLU A 23 -3.88 -8.70 3.97
CA GLU A 23 -3.88 -10.05 4.51
C GLU A 23 -4.93 -10.21 5.62
N ALA A 24 -5.66 -11.32 5.56
CA ALA A 24 -6.70 -11.62 6.53
C ALA A 24 -6.10 -12.06 7.87
N HIS A 25 -6.72 -11.63 8.98
CA HIS A 25 -6.37 -12.15 10.29
C HIS A 25 -6.76 -13.63 10.42
N ALA A 26 -5.89 -14.43 11.02
CA ALA A 26 -6.27 -15.74 11.51
C ALA A 26 -7.36 -15.61 12.61
N PRO A 27 -8.30 -16.56 12.69
CA PRO A 27 -9.34 -16.56 13.73
C PRO A 27 -8.71 -16.68 15.12
N VAL A 28 -9.31 -15.99 16.11
CA VAL A 28 -8.92 -16.11 17.52
C VAL A 28 -9.79 -17.18 18.17
N VAL A 29 -9.18 -18.20 18.77
CA VAL A 29 -9.86 -19.26 19.51
C VAL A 29 -9.62 -19.03 21.01
N GLU A 30 -10.68 -18.84 21.79
CA GLU A 30 -10.60 -18.61 23.24
C GLU A 30 -10.30 -19.92 23.99
N GLY A 31 -9.36 -19.89 24.95
CA GLY A 31 -9.01 -21.03 25.80
C GLY A 31 -7.55 -21.50 25.74
N GLU A 32 -6.77 -21.04 24.78
CA GLU A 32 -5.34 -21.38 24.68
C GLU A 32 -4.45 -20.31 25.35
N SER A 33 -3.36 -20.73 26.01
CA SER A 33 -2.30 -19.83 26.53
C SER A 33 -1.67 -18.93 25.45
N VAL A 34 -2.01 -19.16 24.18
CA VAL A 34 -1.52 -18.51 22.97
C VAL A 34 -2.23 -17.16 22.71
N ILE A 35 -3.29 -16.79 23.45
CA ILE A 35 -4.06 -15.54 23.21
C ILE A 35 -3.18 -14.28 23.19
N ALA A 36 -2.22 -14.14 24.12
CA ALA A 36 -1.34 -12.96 24.16
C ALA A 36 -0.37 -12.91 22.96
N VAL A 37 0.07 -14.08 22.47
CA VAL A 37 0.89 -14.20 21.26
C VAL A 37 0.05 -13.86 20.03
N LEU A 38 -1.16 -14.44 19.91
CA LEU A 38 -2.10 -14.13 18.84
C LEU A 38 -2.45 -12.63 18.77
N ALA A 39 -2.65 -11.99 19.92
CA ALA A 39 -2.92 -10.55 19.98
C ALA A 39 -1.75 -9.72 19.44
N ARG A 40 -0.50 -10.07 19.78
CA ARG A 40 0.70 -9.38 19.27
C ARG A 40 0.88 -9.58 17.77
N GLU A 41 0.69 -10.80 17.29
CA GLU A 41 0.74 -11.13 15.86
C GLU A 41 -0.33 -10.37 15.08
N ARG A 42 -1.56 -10.34 15.60
CA ARG A 42 -2.67 -9.57 15.01
C ARG A 42 -2.33 -8.08 14.90
N GLN A 43 -1.77 -7.50 15.95
CA GLN A 43 -1.34 -6.10 15.94
C GLN A 43 -0.17 -5.86 14.97
N ALA A 44 0.74 -6.82 14.80
CA ALA A 44 1.82 -6.73 13.82
C ALA A 44 1.27 -6.76 12.39
N LEU A 45 0.29 -7.63 12.12
CA LEU A 45 -0.43 -7.71 10.86
C LEU A 45 -1.20 -6.42 10.55
N ASP A 46 -1.88 -5.84 11.54
CA ASP A 46 -2.54 -4.52 11.40
C ASP A 46 -1.55 -3.45 10.96
N ARG A 47 -0.38 -3.39 11.62
CA ARG A 47 0.66 -2.41 11.27
C ARG A 47 1.19 -2.65 9.85
N ALA A 48 1.31 -3.90 9.41
CA ALA A 48 1.74 -4.24 8.06
C ALA A 48 0.71 -3.80 7.01
N ASN A 49 -0.56 -4.20 7.18
CA ASN A 49 -1.66 -3.80 6.30
C ASN A 49 -1.83 -2.27 6.25
N ALA A 50 -1.65 -1.57 7.37
CA ALA A 50 -1.69 -0.12 7.42
C ALA A 50 -0.51 0.55 6.68
N ARG A 51 0.70 -0.03 6.77
CA ARG A 51 1.86 0.44 5.98
C ARG A 51 1.61 0.26 4.49
N GLN A 52 1.14 -0.92 4.08
CA GLN A 52 0.80 -1.21 2.70
C GLN A 52 -0.26 -0.24 2.17
N GLY A 53 -1.33 -0.01 2.94
CA GLY A 53 -2.35 0.98 2.61
C GLY A 53 -1.81 2.39 2.38
N ARG A 54 -0.82 2.83 3.16
CA ARG A 54 -0.15 4.12 2.93
C ARG A 54 0.66 4.13 1.65
N THR A 55 1.35 3.05 1.31
CA THR A 55 2.11 2.92 0.06
C THR A 55 1.20 3.00 -1.16
N ILE A 56 0.06 2.29 -1.15
CA ILE A 56 -0.92 2.34 -2.25
C ILE A 56 -1.41 3.77 -2.44
N ARG A 57 -1.85 4.44 -1.36
CA ARG A 57 -2.34 5.82 -1.44
C ARG A 57 -1.30 6.79 -1.99
N PHE A 58 -0.06 6.66 -1.54
CA PHE A 58 1.05 7.46 -2.08
C PHE A 58 1.23 7.25 -3.59
N TYR A 59 1.11 6.00 -4.05
CA TYR A 59 1.20 5.66 -5.47
C TYR A 59 0.04 6.24 -6.29
N ASP A 60 -1.18 6.10 -5.79
CA ASP A 60 -2.38 6.64 -6.44
C ASP A 60 -2.33 8.18 -6.50
N ASP A 61 -1.81 8.83 -5.46
CA ASP A 61 -1.56 10.28 -5.44
C ASP A 61 -0.52 10.70 -6.48
N LEU A 62 0.57 9.92 -6.65
CA LEU A 62 1.57 10.15 -7.68
C LEU A 62 0.98 10.04 -9.09
N ILE A 63 0.18 8.99 -9.35
CA ILE A 63 -0.54 8.84 -10.64
C ILE A 63 -1.48 10.02 -10.87
N THR A 64 -2.26 10.41 -9.86
CA THR A 64 -3.23 11.51 -9.99
C THR A 64 -2.54 12.83 -10.32
N ARG A 65 -1.39 13.11 -9.70
CA ARG A 65 -0.65 14.37 -9.86
C ARG A 65 0.22 14.43 -11.11
N TYR A 66 0.80 13.30 -11.51
CA TYR A 66 1.87 13.26 -12.51
C TYR A 66 1.66 12.24 -13.63
N GLY A 67 0.74 11.29 -13.46
CA GLY A 67 0.46 10.22 -14.44
C GLY A 67 -0.38 10.64 -15.64
N ALA A 68 -0.76 11.92 -15.74
CA ALA A 68 -1.51 12.43 -16.88
C ALA A 68 -0.60 12.65 -18.11
N ARG A 69 -0.57 11.68 -19.02
CA ARG A 69 -0.50 11.97 -20.46
C ARG A 69 -1.35 10.96 -21.23
N ARG A 70 -2.46 11.45 -21.78
CA ARG A 70 -3.08 10.87 -22.97
C ARG A 70 -2.88 11.86 -24.11
#